data_AF-A0A662G9H7-F1
#
_entry.id   AF-A0A662G9H7-F1
#
_cell.length_a   1.000
_cell.length_b   1.000
_cell.length_c   1.000
_cell.angle_alpha   90.00
_cell.angle_beta   90.00
_cell.angle_gamma   90.00
#
_symmetry.space_group_name_H-M   'P 1'
#
loop_
_entity.id
_entity.type
_entity.pdbx_description
1 polymer ?
#
loop_
_entity_poly.entity_id
_entity_poly.type
_entity_poly.pdbx_seq_one_letter_code
_entity_poly.pdbx_strand_id
1 'polypeptide(L)'
;MTGEIEWREGFTHRVIFGAIYAALVLQPVILFSQLYSGAALMGAAVYLTLVLFDQIGRMSGKPLSMQELFTLQIAAGTAASDIIYLQLLWMSYLRTGSISISFGIADKIPTWIVPKANSMALIQRTLFHSDWMMPIAILIIAYVLYKMCNISLGLISAHLYVEVEKLPFPLAQVSAQVIVTLAEREAERFKYFIIAALIGAIYSFIVYCLPLLSGVFLGATISIIPFPWIDMNRLIETWLPGASMGIATDIIVLGTGFVVPFTVAVSQFIGSFIIYFIGNNLLVNLGLFRRWTPGMNISMVWSNSILDFWASLIIGIGIAAGIAPFLKHPEYISSTIKTLSSLSKISKRTGYLSAKLLITLYLAGSLGLILLTITLVPGFLPYIWILLILSPIWAFLSTLISARSLGLTGYNLSIPYVRESLLALTPYSNVDIWFAPIYVPSSIGFVWPTGGASWASTLKVCHITRTKLSSVYKAWILATVLAWIMGLFYVDIFWKLAPIPSTFYPWTVITWPVNAIYTGLWITKQIFVLNSWLLIVGLIGGIVLSLLEFLKIPFSLLGFAFGIATPIPTTLTVLAGAIIGRYFIPKIIGRDFWNKYKSVIVGGFAFGEGIIVGVGILIMLIVKSMWTMPY
;
A
#
# COMPACT_ATOMS: atom_id res chain seq x y z
N MET A 1 34.31 -4.13 -9.67
CA MET A 1 34.14 -2.65 -9.56
C MET A 1 34.14 -2.28 -8.08
N THR A 2 35.32 -2.05 -7.51
CA THR A 2 35.55 -1.62 -6.13
C THR A 2 35.97 -0.15 -6.12
N GLY A 3 35.12 0.72 -6.69
CA GLY A 3 35.22 2.15 -6.45
C GLY A 3 34.35 2.48 -5.24
N GLU A 4 34.88 3.19 -4.25
CA GLU A 4 34.09 3.67 -3.12
C GLU A 4 32.94 4.53 -3.65
N ILE A 5 31.70 4.15 -3.34
CA ILE A 5 30.52 4.93 -3.72
C ILE A 5 30.54 6.22 -2.91
N GLU A 6 30.75 7.36 -3.59
CA GLU A 6 30.63 8.67 -2.96
C GLU A 6 29.15 9.01 -2.73
N TRP A 7 28.75 9.04 -1.46
CA TRP A 7 27.39 9.37 -1.05
C TRP A 7 27.18 10.89 -0.97
N ARG A 8 26.11 11.40 -1.58
CA ARG A 8 25.82 12.84 -1.65
C ARG A 8 24.54 13.21 -0.89
N GLU A 9 24.53 14.42 -0.32
CA GLU A 9 23.36 14.95 0.40
C GLU A 9 22.29 15.40 -0.60
N GLY A 10 21.03 15.03 -0.34
CA GLY A 10 19.87 15.47 -1.11
C GLY A 10 18.89 16.35 -0.31
N PHE A 11 19.07 16.48 1.01
CA PHE A 11 18.19 17.28 1.85
C PHE A 11 18.60 18.75 1.80
N THR A 12 17.92 19.53 0.97
CA THR A 12 18.18 20.95 0.74
C THR A 12 16.94 21.79 1.02
N HIS A 13 17.09 23.12 1.08
CA HIS A 13 15.95 24.05 1.21
C HIS A 13 14.90 23.85 0.11
N ARG A 14 15.31 23.41 -1.09
CA ARG A 14 14.38 23.11 -2.20
C ARG A 14 13.47 21.93 -1.87
N VAL A 15 14.02 20.88 -1.25
CA VAL A 15 13.24 19.75 -0.76
C VAL A 15 12.28 20.18 0.34
N ILE A 16 12.71 21.07 1.24
CA ILE A 16 11.84 21.63 2.29
C ILE A 16 10.66 22.37 1.67
N PHE A 17 10.90 23.26 0.71
CA PHE A 17 9.83 23.97 0.00
C PHE A 17 8.90 23.03 -0.77
N GLY A 18 9.45 21.98 -1.39
CA GLY A 18 8.65 20.96 -2.07
C GLY A 18 7.78 20.15 -1.12
N ALA A 19 8.27 19.83 0.08
CA ALA A 19 7.49 19.17 1.12
C ALA A 19 6.35 20.07 1.62
N ILE A 20 6.63 21.36 1.83
CA ILE A 20 5.62 22.36 2.22
C ILE A 20 4.55 22.50 1.15
N TYR A 21 4.95 22.60 -0.13
CA TYR A 21 4.01 22.64 -1.26
C TYR A 21 3.12 21.39 -1.30
N ALA A 22 3.70 20.20 -1.15
CA ALA A 22 2.94 18.96 -1.16
C ALA A 22 1.95 18.88 0.02
N ALA A 23 2.35 19.32 1.22
CA ALA A 23 1.46 19.36 2.39
C ALA A 23 0.33 20.41 2.24
N LEU A 24 0.63 21.61 1.74
CA LEU A 24 -0.34 22.70 1.64
C LEU A 24 -1.29 22.59 0.44
N VAL A 25 -0.78 22.14 -0.71
CA VAL A 25 -1.52 22.18 -1.98
C VAL A 25 -2.07 20.81 -2.33
N LEU A 26 -1.24 19.77 -2.20
CA LEU A 26 -1.61 18.44 -2.70
C LEU A 26 -2.33 17.60 -1.65
N GLN A 27 -1.95 17.68 -0.37
CA GLN A 27 -2.62 16.93 0.69
C GLN A 27 -4.15 17.16 0.75
N PRO A 28 -4.69 18.39 0.73
CA PRO A 28 -6.15 18.61 0.73
C PRO A 28 -6.82 18.07 -0.54
N VAL A 29 -6.12 18.11 -1.68
CA VAL A 29 -6.58 17.54 -2.96
C VAL A 29 -6.70 16.02 -2.87
N ILE A 30 -5.69 15.34 -2.30
CA ILE A 30 -5.74 13.89 -2.06
C ILE A 30 -6.86 13.54 -1.08
N LEU A 31 -6.95 14.27 0.04
CA LEU A 31 -7.96 14.04 1.07
C LEU A 31 -9.38 14.17 0.51
N PHE A 32 -9.67 15.26 -0.21
CA PHE A 32 -10.96 15.43 -0.85
C PHE A 32 -11.23 14.33 -1.89
N SER A 33 -10.24 13.99 -2.72
CA SER A 33 -10.39 12.93 -3.72
C SER A 33 -10.76 11.58 -3.09
N GLN A 34 -10.15 11.23 -1.96
CA GLN A 34 -10.48 10.01 -1.22
C GLN A 34 -11.91 10.04 -0.68
N LEU A 35 -12.37 11.19 -0.17
CA LEU A 35 -13.74 11.36 0.33
C LEU A 35 -14.80 11.41 -0.79
N TYR A 36 -14.43 11.92 -1.97
CA TYR A 36 -15.34 12.15 -3.07
C TYR A 36 -15.49 10.92 -3.98
N SER A 37 -14.36 10.33 -4.40
CA SER A 37 -14.30 9.29 -5.43
C SER A 37 -13.64 7.98 -4.99
N GLY A 38 -12.99 7.97 -3.82
CA GLY A 38 -12.20 6.83 -3.37
C GLY A 38 -10.86 6.66 -4.08
N ALA A 39 -10.52 7.51 -5.06
CA ALA A 39 -9.26 7.43 -5.76
C ALA A 39 -8.09 7.84 -4.85
N ALA A 40 -7.12 6.94 -4.69
CA ALA A 40 -5.89 7.18 -3.94
C ALA A 40 -4.83 7.82 -4.84
N LEU A 41 -4.65 9.14 -4.73
CA LEU A 41 -3.82 9.95 -5.64
C LEU A 41 -2.34 10.02 -5.27
N MET A 42 -1.84 9.01 -4.56
CA MET A 42 -0.51 9.05 -3.96
C MET A 42 0.59 9.18 -5.02
N GLY A 43 0.46 8.48 -6.16
CA GLY A 43 1.43 8.56 -7.26
C GLY A 43 1.42 9.92 -7.99
N ALA A 44 0.24 10.49 -8.22
CA ALA A 44 0.09 11.75 -8.94
C ALA A 44 0.75 12.93 -8.21
N ALA A 45 0.55 13.04 -6.89
CA ALA A 45 1.13 14.13 -6.10
C ALA A 45 2.67 14.12 -6.09
N VAL A 46 3.27 12.93 -6.07
CA VAL A 46 4.72 12.77 -6.17
C VAL A 46 5.24 13.31 -7.49
N TYR A 47 4.68 12.87 -8.62
CA TYR A 47 5.19 13.25 -9.94
C TYR A 47 4.90 14.71 -10.28
N LEU A 48 3.74 15.26 -9.88
CA LEU A 48 3.44 16.69 -10.02
C LEU A 48 4.47 17.57 -9.30
N THR A 49 4.79 17.21 -8.04
CA THR A 49 5.79 17.96 -7.26
C THR A 49 7.17 17.87 -7.90
N LEU A 50 7.58 16.67 -8.33
CA LEU A 50 8.87 16.46 -9.00
C LEU A 50 9.01 17.29 -10.27
N VAL A 51 7.99 17.28 -11.14
CA VAL A 51 7.98 18.07 -12.39
C VAL A 51 8.09 19.54 -12.07
N LEU A 52 7.23 20.05 -11.18
CA LEU A 52 7.17 21.47 -10.86
C LEU A 52 8.53 21.97 -10.37
N PHE A 53 9.14 21.28 -9.39
CA PHE A 53 10.41 21.70 -8.82
C PHE A 53 11.61 21.45 -9.75
N ASP A 54 11.62 20.40 -10.57
CA ASP A 54 12.64 20.22 -11.63
C ASP A 54 12.61 21.39 -12.63
N GLN A 55 11.41 21.79 -13.08
CA GLN A 55 11.26 22.88 -14.04
C GLN A 55 11.62 24.24 -13.42
N ILE A 56 11.17 24.54 -12.19
CA ILE A 56 11.55 25.76 -11.48
C ILE A 56 13.07 25.84 -11.31
N GLY A 57 13.71 24.74 -10.88
CA GLY A 57 15.16 24.69 -10.72
C GLY A 57 15.90 24.97 -12.03
N ARG A 58 15.41 24.43 -13.14
CA ARG A 58 15.99 24.64 -14.48
C ARG A 58 15.77 26.05 -15.01
N MET A 59 14.57 26.59 -14.88
CA MET A 59 14.27 27.99 -15.24
C MET A 59 15.13 28.97 -14.42
N SER A 60 15.46 28.60 -13.19
CA SER A 60 16.35 29.37 -12.31
C SER A 60 17.85 29.14 -12.57
N GLY A 61 18.22 28.42 -13.64
CA GLY A 61 19.61 28.12 -14.00
C GLY A 61 20.35 27.16 -13.07
N LYS A 62 19.65 26.53 -12.11
CA LYS A 62 20.24 25.63 -11.11
C LYS A 62 19.40 24.34 -10.98
N PRO A 63 19.51 23.40 -11.94
CA PRO A 63 18.73 22.16 -11.96
C PRO A 63 18.90 21.37 -10.66
N LEU A 64 17.87 20.61 -10.28
CA LEU A 64 17.95 19.73 -9.11
C LEU A 64 18.84 18.52 -9.42
N SER A 65 19.65 18.14 -8.44
CA SER A 65 20.45 16.92 -8.51
C SER A 65 19.58 15.66 -8.38
N MET A 66 20.10 14.50 -8.78
CA MET A 66 19.45 13.21 -8.55
C MET A 66 19.10 12.99 -7.07
N GLN A 67 19.98 13.45 -6.17
CA GLN A 67 19.79 13.29 -4.72
C GLN A 67 18.66 14.17 -4.21
N GLU A 68 18.56 15.41 -4.68
CA GLU A 68 17.45 16.31 -4.36
C GLU A 68 16.13 15.79 -4.92
N LEU A 69 16.09 15.34 -6.18
CA LEU A 69 14.88 14.78 -6.79
C LEU A 69 14.40 13.53 -6.05
N PHE A 70 15.28 12.60 -5.69
CA PHE A 70 14.88 11.43 -4.93
C PHE A 70 14.38 11.80 -3.52
N THR A 71 15.11 12.68 -2.83
CA THR A 71 14.72 13.13 -1.49
C THR A 71 13.37 13.86 -1.53
N LEU A 72 13.14 14.66 -2.56
CA LEU A 72 11.86 15.32 -2.85
C LEU A 72 10.75 14.32 -3.13
N GLN A 73 11.01 13.23 -3.87
CA GLN A 73 10.03 12.17 -4.12
C GLN A 73 9.47 11.62 -2.81
N ILE A 74 10.35 11.29 -1.86
CA ILE A 74 9.97 10.77 -0.54
C ILE A 74 9.25 11.84 0.28
N ALA A 75 9.75 13.07 0.28
CA ALA A 75 9.14 14.18 1.02
C ALA A 75 7.72 14.48 0.53
N ALA A 76 7.54 14.64 -0.78
CA ALA A 76 6.26 14.95 -1.40
C ALA A 76 5.25 13.82 -1.22
N GLY A 77 5.67 12.56 -1.41
CA GLY A 77 4.80 11.41 -1.21
C GLY A 77 4.30 11.29 0.23
N THR A 78 5.19 11.49 1.20
CA THR A 78 4.84 11.46 2.63
C THR A 78 3.94 12.64 3.00
N ALA A 79 4.32 13.86 2.59
CA ALA A 79 3.60 15.09 2.90
C ALA A 79 2.15 15.06 2.39
N ALA A 80 1.93 14.51 1.18
CA ALA A 80 0.61 14.44 0.59
C ALA A 80 -0.24 13.25 1.08
N SER A 81 0.37 12.15 1.55
CA SER A 81 -0.35 10.89 1.80
C SER A 81 -0.60 10.56 3.28
N ASP A 82 0.14 11.17 4.22
CA ASP A 82 -0.01 10.90 5.66
C ASP A 82 -1.26 11.59 6.26
N ILE A 83 -2.44 11.14 5.86
CA ILE A 83 -3.76 11.70 6.25
C ILE A 83 -4.35 10.95 7.45
N ILE A 84 -3.65 10.96 8.59
CA ILE A 84 -4.00 10.11 9.74
C ILE A 84 -5.32 10.51 10.42
N TYR A 85 -5.72 11.78 10.36
CA TYR A 85 -6.88 12.31 11.09
C TYR A 85 -8.23 11.94 10.47
N LEU A 86 -8.26 11.50 9.21
CA LEU A 86 -9.48 10.97 8.59
C LEU A 86 -10.03 9.78 9.39
N GLN A 87 -9.14 9.05 10.05
CA GLN A 87 -9.49 7.93 10.91
C GLN A 87 -10.38 8.32 12.10
N LEU A 88 -10.25 9.56 12.61
CA LEU A 88 -11.10 10.06 13.69
C LEU A 88 -12.56 10.20 13.22
N LEU A 89 -12.77 10.65 11.98
CA LEU A 89 -14.10 10.78 11.40
C LEU A 89 -14.73 9.40 11.13
N TRP A 90 -13.93 8.44 10.69
CA TRP A 90 -14.37 7.05 10.57
C TRP A 90 -14.83 6.48 11.92
N MET A 91 -14.09 6.74 13.01
CA MET A 91 -14.50 6.33 14.36
C MET A 91 -15.77 7.06 14.84
N SER A 92 -15.91 8.34 14.50
CA SER A 92 -17.14 9.10 14.75
C SER A 92 -18.34 8.47 14.04
N TYR A 93 -18.17 8.02 12.80
CA TYR A 93 -19.22 7.33 12.06
C TYR A 93 -19.57 5.98 12.69
N LEU A 94 -18.58 5.20 13.14
CA LEU A 94 -18.86 3.94 13.84
C LEU A 94 -19.61 4.15 15.17
N ARG A 95 -19.37 5.27 15.87
CA ARG A 95 -20.05 5.62 17.12
C ARG A 95 -21.53 5.95 16.90
N THR A 96 -21.87 6.70 15.85
CA THR A 96 -23.22 7.24 15.65
C THR A 96 -24.02 6.51 14.55
N GLY A 97 -23.38 5.66 13.76
CA GLY A 97 -23.98 5.00 12.60
C GLY A 97 -24.95 3.88 12.96
N SER A 98 -26.08 3.81 12.23
CA SER A 98 -27.14 2.81 12.42
C SER A 98 -26.66 1.36 12.28
N ILE A 99 -25.66 1.11 11.42
CA ILE A 99 -25.09 -0.22 11.22
C ILE A 99 -24.37 -0.70 12.48
N SER A 100 -23.48 0.11 13.04
CA SER A 100 -22.81 -0.22 14.29
C SER A 100 -23.78 -0.41 15.46
N ILE A 101 -24.90 0.34 15.46
CA ILE A 101 -25.98 0.19 16.44
C ILE A 101 -26.66 -1.17 16.26
N SER A 102 -26.95 -1.58 15.01
CA SER A 102 -27.56 -2.89 14.71
C SER A 102 -26.69 -4.08 15.10
N PHE A 103 -25.36 -3.93 15.03
CA PHE A 103 -24.40 -4.93 15.52
C PHE A 103 -24.19 -4.87 17.04
N GLY A 104 -24.78 -3.90 17.75
CA GLY A 104 -24.62 -3.73 19.20
C GLY A 104 -23.20 -3.35 19.63
N ILE A 105 -22.43 -2.74 18.72
CA ILE A 105 -21.05 -2.27 18.97
C ILE A 105 -20.97 -0.76 19.18
N ALA A 106 -21.95 0.00 18.66
CA ALA A 106 -21.94 1.45 18.60
C ALA A 106 -21.79 2.14 19.95
N ASP A 107 -22.24 1.57 21.08
CA ASP A 107 -22.09 2.11 22.43
C ASP A 107 -20.87 1.55 23.20
N LYS A 108 -20.26 0.47 22.68
CA LYS A 108 -19.11 -0.21 23.29
C LYS A 108 -17.75 0.29 22.80
N ILE A 109 -17.71 1.13 21.75
CA ILE A 109 -16.51 1.82 21.29
C ILE A 109 -15.93 2.69 22.42
N PRO A 110 -14.64 2.64 22.73
CA PRO A 110 -14.06 3.40 23.83
C PRO A 110 -14.01 4.91 23.58
N THR A 111 -14.08 5.71 24.65
CA THR A 111 -14.00 7.18 24.55
C THR A 111 -12.59 7.69 24.21
N TRP A 112 -11.58 6.84 24.37
CA TRP A 112 -10.19 7.20 24.07
C TRP A 112 -9.86 7.17 22.57
N ILE A 113 -10.76 6.72 21.68
CA ILE A 113 -10.62 6.86 20.21
C ILE A 113 -11.62 7.81 19.58
N VAL A 114 -12.74 8.08 20.26
CA VAL A 114 -13.83 8.90 19.75
C VAL A 114 -14.61 9.50 20.92
N PRO A 115 -15.03 10.77 20.86
CA PRO A 115 -15.93 11.36 21.84
C PRO A 115 -17.25 10.58 21.98
N LYS A 116 -17.97 10.85 23.08
CA LYS A 116 -19.33 10.33 23.26
C LYS A 116 -20.25 10.87 22.16
N ALA A 117 -21.28 10.09 21.80
CA ALA A 117 -22.20 10.43 20.70
C ALA A 117 -22.89 11.80 20.87
N ASN A 118 -23.11 12.24 22.11
CA ASN A 118 -23.72 13.53 22.47
C ASN A 118 -22.71 14.66 22.69
N SER A 119 -21.43 14.45 22.41
CA SER A 119 -20.39 15.48 22.56
C SER A 119 -20.63 16.65 21.61
N MET A 120 -20.44 17.87 22.11
CA MET A 120 -20.48 19.09 21.30
C MET A 120 -19.46 19.08 20.17
N ALA A 121 -18.35 18.35 20.33
CA ALA A 121 -17.35 18.18 19.28
C ALA A 121 -17.92 17.51 18.02
N LEU A 122 -18.80 16.51 18.20
CA LEU A 122 -19.44 15.81 17.08
C LEU A 122 -20.58 16.63 16.47
N ILE A 123 -21.33 17.35 17.32
CA ILE A 123 -22.44 18.21 16.90
C ILE A 123 -21.93 19.40 16.07
N GLN A 124 -20.87 20.07 16.55
CA GLN A 124 -20.25 21.21 15.88
C GLN A 124 -19.30 20.79 14.74
N ARG A 125 -19.05 19.48 14.55
CA ARG A 125 -18.17 18.91 13.54
C ARG A 125 -16.77 19.56 13.54
N THR A 126 -16.16 19.64 14.72
CA THR A 126 -14.85 20.26 14.92
C THR A 126 -13.90 19.32 15.64
N LEU A 127 -12.68 19.18 15.12
CA LEU A 127 -11.58 18.46 15.79
C LEU A 127 -10.90 19.34 16.84
N PHE A 128 -11.06 20.66 16.76
CA PHE A 128 -10.55 21.62 17.75
C PHE A 128 -11.51 21.75 18.95
N HIS A 129 -11.73 20.64 19.65
CA HIS A 129 -12.51 20.58 20.89
C HIS A 129 -11.78 19.71 21.92
N SER A 130 -11.91 20.01 23.21
CA SER A 130 -11.22 19.31 24.30
C SER A 130 -11.47 17.80 24.29
N ASP A 131 -12.69 17.37 24.00
CA ASP A 131 -13.07 15.95 23.88
C ASP A 131 -12.23 15.15 22.85
N TRP A 132 -11.64 15.81 21.85
CA TRP A 132 -10.76 15.16 20.87
C TRP A 132 -9.29 15.08 21.31
N MET A 133 -8.90 15.78 22.38
CA MET A 133 -7.48 15.82 22.81
C MET A 133 -6.93 14.43 23.09
N MET A 134 -7.68 13.60 23.81
CA MET A 134 -7.24 12.24 24.15
C MET A 134 -7.17 11.32 22.93
N PRO A 135 -8.21 11.22 22.06
CA PRO A 135 -8.10 10.50 20.80
C PRO A 135 -6.95 10.95 19.89
N ILE A 136 -6.77 12.27 19.73
CA ILE A 136 -5.68 12.83 18.92
C ILE A 136 -4.31 12.46 19.51
N ALA A 137 -4.14 12.58 20.83
CA ALA A 137 -2.89 12.23 21.49
C ALA A 137 -2.55 10.75 21.31
N ILE A 138 -3.52 9.85 21.52
CA ILE A 138 -3.30 8.40 21.33
C ILE A 138 -2.99 8.08 19.87
N LEU A 139 -3.70 8.70 18.92
CA LEU A 139 -3.44 8.53 17.49
C LEU A 139 -2.00 8.91 17.15
N ILE A 140 -1.55 10.10 17.57
CA ILE A 140 -0.18 10.59 17.32
C ILE A 140 0.85 9.68 17.99
N ILE A 141 0.69 9.36 19.28
CA ILE A 141 1.63 8.49 20.02
C ILE A 141 1.74 7.14 19.33
N ALA A 142 0.60 6.53 18.98
CA ALA A 142 0.58 5.27 18.29
C ALA A 142 1.32 5.37 16.95
N TYR A 143 0.99 6.35 16.10
CA TYR A 143 1.66 6.54 14.80
C TYR A 143 3.16 6.80 14.92
N VAL A 144 3.62 7.51 15.95
CA VAL A 144 5.06 7.68 16.23
C VAL A 144 5.71 6.31 16.50
N LEU A 145 5.11 5.50 17.37
CA LEU A 145 5.62 4.15 17.68
C LEU A 145 5.57 3.22 16.46
N TYR A 146 4.52 3.28 15.63
CA TYR A 146 4.44 2.57 14.34
C TYR A 146 5.59 3.00 13.42
N LYS A 147 5.79 4.32 13.26
CA LYS A 147 6.85 4.87 12.42
C LYS A 147 8.25 4.46 12.88
N MET A 148 8.48 4.38 14.20
CA MET A 148 9.72 3.82 14.78
C MET A 148 9.92 2.35 14.40
N CYS A 149 8.88 1.53 14.47
CA CYS A 149 8.94 0.12 14.06
C CYS A 149 9.17 -0.03 12.55
N ASN A 150 8.51 0.80 11.74
CA ASN A 150 8.59 0.74 10.28
C ASN A 150 10.00 1.05 9.77
N ILE A 151 10.60 2.13 10.24
CA ILE A 151 11.96 2.50 9.83
C ILE A 151 12.99 1.49 10.34
N SER A 152 12.82 0.98 11.55
CA SER A 152 13.76 0.01 12.12
C SER A 152 13.74 -1.33 11.39
N LEU A 153 12.57 -1.99 11.30
CA LEU A 153 12.43 -3.25 10.58
C LEU A 153 12.71 -3.09 9.08
N GLY A 154 12.30 -1.95 8.53
CA GLY A 154 12.54 -1.61 7.14
C GLY A 154 14.03 -1.58 6.81
N LEU A 155 14.84 -0.89 7.62
CA LEU A 155 16.29 -0.80 7.42
C LEU A 155 17.02 -2.11 7.74
N ILE A 156 16.55 -2.90 8.72
CA ILE A 156 17.04 -4.26 8.97
C ILE A 156 16.83 -5.13 7.72
N SER A 157 15.62 -5.10 7.16
CA SER A 157 15.27 -5.84 5.94
C SER A 157 16.06 -5.33 4.74
N ALA A 158 16.26 -4.02 4.65
CA ALA A 158 17.02 -3.37 3.59
C ALA A 158 18.48 -3.85 3.58
N HIS A 159 19.13 -3.91 4.75
CA HIS A 159 20.49 -4.42 4.88
C HIS A 159 20.60 -5.88 4.43
N LEU A 160 19.66 -6.73 4.87
CA LEU A 160 19.63 -8.14 4.50
C LEU A 160 19.46 -8.33 2.99
N TYR A 161 18.46 -7.66 2.40
CA TYR A 161 18.06 -7.96 1.02
C TYR A 161 18.76 -7.11 -0.03
N VAL A 162 19.21 -5.90 0.29
CA VAL A 162 19.90 -5.01 -0.65
C VAL A 162 21.41 -5.20 -0.57
N GLU A 163 22.00 -5.29 0.62
CA GLU A 163 23.46 -5.36 0.77
C GLU A 163 24.00 -6.80 0.80
N VAL A 164 23.36 -7.69 1.56
CA VAL A 164 23.81 -9.09 1.71
C VAL A 164 23.35 -9.95 0.54
N GLU A 165 22.03 -10.09 0.33
CA GLU A 165 21.48 -10.94 -0.74
C GLU A 165 21.53 -10.26 -2.12
N LYS A 166 21.61 -8.92 -2.16
CA LYS A 166 21.67 -8.12 -3.39
C LYS A 166 20.53 -8.40 -4.36
N LEU A 167 19.31 -8.48 -3.83
CA LEU A 167 18.11 -8.67 -4.61
C LEU A 167 17.93 -7.59 -5.70
N PRO A 168 17.24 -7.92 -6.80
CA PRO A 168 17.12 -7.02 -7.95
C PRO A 168 16.23 -5.80 -7.66
N PHE A 169 15.14 -5.95 -6.90
CA PHE A 169 14.13 -4.93 -6.65
C PHE A 169 13.64 -4.26 -7.95
N PRO A 170 12.94 -5.01 -8.83
CA PRO A 170 12.61 -4.55 -10.19
C PRO A 170 11.87 -3.21 -10.23
N LEU A 171 10.87 -3.02 -9.36
CA LEU A 171 10.11 -1.75 -9.32
C LEU A 171 10.89 -0.59 -8.68
N ALA A 172 11.83 -0.87 -7.77
CA ALA A 172 12.73 0.17 -7.26
C ALA A 172 13.63 0.69 -8.38
N GLN A 173 14.06 -0.17 -9.30
CA GLN A 173 14.81 0.26 -10.49
C GLN A 173 13.98 1.18 -11.38
N VAL A 174 12.69 0.89 -11.59
CA VAL A 174 11.78 1.78 -12.34
C VAL A 174 11.71 3.15 -11.68
N SER A 175 11.45 3.20 -10.36
CA SER A 175 11.42 4.47 -9.62
C SER A 175 12.75 5.24 -9.73
N ALA A 176 13.88 4.53 -9.62
CA ALA A 176 15.20 5.14 -9.77
C ALA A 176 15.44 5.68 -11.19
N GLN A 177 14.98 4.99 -12.24
CA GLN A 177 15.14 5.45 -13.62
C GLN A 177 14.38 6.75 -13.89
N VAL A 178 13.23 6.98 -13.26
CA VAL A 178 12.52 8.27 -13.35
C VAL A 178 13.43 9.39 -12.84
N ILE A 179 14.02 9.22 -11.66
CA ILE A 179 14.90 10.22 -11.03
C ILE A 179 16.15 10.48 -11.88
N VAL A 180 16.85 9.42 -12.28
CA VAL A 180 18.08 9.50 -13.06
C VAL A 180 17.80 10.20 -14.40
N THR A 181 16.72 9.81 -15.08
CA THR A 181 16.39 10.38 -16.39
C THR A 181 16.01 11.85 -16.30
N LEU A 182 15.27 12.26 -15.25
CA LEU A 182 14.92 13.67 -15.03
C LEU A 182 16.12 14.53 -14.66
N ALA A 183 17.06 14.01 -13.86
CA ALA A 183 18.25 14.74 -13.44
C ALA A 183 19.28 14.87 -14.59
N GLU A 184 19.73 13.73 -15.12
CA GLU A 184 20.86 13.67 -16.07
C GLU A 184 20.46 14.09 -17.49
N ARG A 185 19.20 13.83 -17.88
CA ARG A 185 18.68 14.05 -19.24
C ARG A 185 19.62 13.55 -20.36
N GLU A 186 20.21 12.38 -20.18
CA GLU A 186 20.95 11.68 -21.26
C GLU A 186 20.04 11.58 -22.49
N ALA A 187 20.48 12.11 -23.64
CA ALA A 187 19.61 12.38 -24.79
C ALA A 187 18.78 11.16 -25.23
N GLU A 188 19.40 9.97 -25.33
CA GLU A 188 18.68 8.75 -25.72
C GLU A 188 17.68 8.31 -24.65
N ARG A 189 18.08 8.21 -23.37
CA ARG A 189 17.17 7.82 -22.28
C ARG A 189 16.00 8.78 -22.16
N PHE A 190 16.29 10.08 -22.21
CA PHE A 190 15.29 11.13 -22.11
C PHE A 190 14.30 11.07 -23.27
N LYS A 191 14.76 10.81 -24.50
CA LYS A 191 13.88 10.61 -25.66
C LYS A 191 12.86 9.49 -25.41
N TYR A 192 13.32 8.30 -25.02
CA TYR A 192 12.42 7.16 -24.81
C TYR A 192 11.52 7.35 -23.59
N PHE A 193 12.02 8.01 -22.54
CA PHE A 193 11.23 8.37 -21.38
C PHE A 193 10.06 9.30 -21.75
N ILE A 194 10.32 10.36 -22.52
CA ILE A 194 9.28 11.32 -22.92
C ILE A 194 8.26 10.69 -23.86
N ILE A 195 8.69 9.85 -24.82
CA ILE A 195 7.76 9.11 -25.69
C ILE A 195 6.84 8.22 -24.85
N ALA A 196 7.41 7.46 -23.92
CA ALA A 196 6.62 6.62 -23.03
C ALA A 196 5.70 7.45 -22.12
N ALA A 197 6.19 8.58 -21.58
CA ALA A 197 5.37 9.49 -20.79
C ALA A 197 4.21 10.08 -21.58
N LEU A 198 4.41 10.40 -22.86
CA LEU A 198 3.33 10.87 -23.73
C LEU A 198 2.29 9.78 -23.98
N ILE A 199 2.72 8.54 -24.26
CA ILE A 199 1.82 7.40 -24.43
C ILE A 199 1.02 7.15 -23.14
N GLY A 200 1.70 7.13 -21.99
CA GLY A 200 1.06 7.00 -20.68
C GLY A 200 0.07 8.12 -20.44
N ALA A 201 0.45 9.38 -20.68
CA ALA A 201 -0.41 10.53 -20.55
C ALA A 201 -1.68 10.44 -21.42
N ILE A 202 -1.56 10.12 -22.70
CA ILE A 202 -2.71 10.00 -23.61
C ILE A 202 -3.64 8.86 -23.16
N TYR A 203 -3.07 7.69 -22.83
CA TYR A 203 -3.84 6.55 -22.39
C TYR A 203 -4.58 6.83 -21.08
N SER A 204 -3.87 7.36 -20.08
CA SER A 204 -4.43 7.75 -18.79
C SER A 204 -5.45 8.88 -18.90
N PHE A 205 -5.32 9.77 -19.88
CA PHE A 205 -6.36 10.76 -20.17
C PHE A 205 -7.67 10.07 -20.58
N ILE A 206 -7.61 9.08 -21.49
CA ILE A 206 -8.79 8.35 -21.96
C ILE A 206 -9.41 7.51 -20.84
N VAL A 207 -8.59 6.81 -20.05
CA VAL A 207 -9.06 5.90 -18.98
C VAL A 207 -9.58 6.67 -17.77
N TYR A 208 -8.89 7.72 -17.34
CA TYR A 208 -9.17 8.41 -16.08
C TYR A 208 -9.79 9.79 -16.30
N CYS A 209 -9.09 10.68 -17.01
CA CYS A 209 -9.52 12.08 -17.10
C CYS A 209 -10.80 12.28 -17.91
N LEU A 210 -11.01 11.53 -18.98
CA LEU A 210 -12.19 11.67 -19.82
C LEU A 210 -13.47 11.31 -19.03
N PRO A 211 -13.58 10.17 -18.32
CA PRO A 211 -14.72 9.91 -17.43
C PRO A 211 -14.86 10.95 -16.32
N LEU A 212 -13.75 11.38 -15.71
CA LEU A 212 -13.76 12.36 -14.62
C LEU A 212 -14.29 13.72 -15.09
N LEU A 213 -13.74 14.26 -16.18
CA LEU A 213 -14.08 15.58 -16.69
C LEU A 213 -15.46 15.58 -17.36
N SER A 214 -15.83 14.53 -18.11
CA SER A 214 -17.18 14.43 -18.68
C SER A 214 -18.26 14.35 -17.60
N GLY A 215 -18.04 13.59 -16.52
CA GLY A 215 -18.96 13.55 -15.39
C GLY A 215 -19.14 14.92 -14.70
N VAL A 216 -18.11 15.76 -14.73
CA VAL A 216 -18.13 17.10 -14.13
C VAL A 216 -18.79 18.13 -15.05
N PHE A 217 -18.38 18.20 -16.32
CA PHE A 217 -18.79 19.23 -17.26
C PHE A 217 -20.07 18.89 -18.04
N LEU A 218 -20.29 17.62 -18.36
CA LEU A 218 -21.43 17.16 -19.17
C LEU A 218 -22.54 16.52 -18.34
N GLY A 219 -22.31 16.29 -17.04
CA GLY A 219 -23.25 15.58 -16.16
C GLY A 219 -23.42 14.09 -16.49
N ALA A 220 -22.68 13.56 -17.46
CA ALA A 220 -22.69 12.17 -17.87
C ALA A 220 -21.25 11.64 -17.95
N THR A 221 -21.00 10.49 -17.32
CA THR A 221 -19.67 9.85 -17.32
C THR A 221 -19.46 9.10 -18.64
N ILE A 222 -18.66 9.68 -19.52
CA ILE A 222 -18.24 9.02 -20.77
C ILE A 222 -17.04 8.15 -20.45
N SER A 223 -17.26 6.82 -20.36
CA SER A 223 -16.19 5.83 -20.17
C SER A 223 -16.03 4.98 -21.41
N ILE A 224 -14.93 5.21 -22.15
CA ILE A 224 -14.56 4.41 -23.33
C ILE A 224 -13.93 3.09 -22.89
N ILE A 225 -13.07 3.15 -21.87
CA ILE A 225 -12.37 2.00 -21.31
C ILE A 225 -12.81 1.86 -19.86
N PRO A 226 -13.42 0.73 -19.47
CA PRO A 226 -13.80 0.47 -18.08
C PRO A 226 -12.58 0.46 -17.15
N PHE A 227 -12.71 1.05 -15.96
CA PHE A 227 -11.72 1.03 -14.89
C PHE A 227 -12.37 0.47 -13.61
N PRO A 228 -11.71 -0.37 -12.79
CA PRO A 228 -10.31 -0.81 -12.87
C PRO A 228 -10.00 -1.92 -13.88
N TRP A 229 -11.03 -2.56 -14.43
CA TRP A 229 -10.89 -3.66 -15.37
C TRP A 229 -12.11 -3.80 -16.27
N ILE A 230 -11.92 -4.49 -17.38
CA ILE A 230 -13.01 -5.03 -18.19
C ILE A 230 -13.50 -6.29 -17.48
N ASP A 231 -14.75 -6.25 -17.04
CA ASP A 231 -15.42 -7.36 -16.36
C ASP A 231 -15.99 -8.36 -17.38
N MET A 232 -15.58 -9.62 -17.30
CA MET A 232 -16.05 -10.68 -18.18
C MET A 232 -16.90 -11.73 -17.46
N ASN A 233 -17.25 -11.53 -16.18
CA ASN A 233 -17.99 -12.51 -15.38
C ASN A 233 -19.35 -12.83 -16.00
N ARG A 234 -20.08 -11.79 -16.44
CA ARG A 234 -21.38 -11.95 -17.11
C ARG A 234 -21.33 -12.81 -18.37
N LEU A 235 -20.17 -12.85 -19.03
CA LEU A 235 -19.99 -13.64 -20.26
C LEU A 235 -19.75 -15.13 -19.95
N ILE A 236 -19.22 -15.45 -18.76
CA ILE A 236 -18.80 -16.81 -18.40
C ILE A 236 -19.70 -17.46 -17.34
N GLU A 237 -20.45 -16.69 -16.55
CA GLU A 237 -21.20 -17.19 -15.39
C GLU A 237 -22.29 -18.21 -15.74
N THR A 238 -22.78 -18.19 -16.98
CA THR A 238 -23.77 -19.15 -17.48
C THR A 238 -23.20 -20.55 -17.66
N TRP A 239 -21.89 -20.67 -17.93
CA TRP A 239 -21.22 -21.94 -18.20
C TRP A 239 -20.36 -22.37 -17.02
N LEU A 240 -19.79 -21.39 -16.33
CA LEU A 240 -18.90 -21.57 -15.18
C LEU A 240 -19.39 -20.65 -14.05
N PRO A 241 -20.48 -21.00 -13.34
CA PRO A 241 -20.99 -20.19 -12.24
C PRO A 241 -19.90 -20.01 -11.18
N GLY A 242 -19.71 -18.79 -10.67
CA GLY A 242 -18.66 -18.45 -9.70
C GLY A 242 -17.27 -18.15 -10.29
N ALA A 243 -16.96 -18.59 -11.51
CA ALA A 243 -15.67 -18.27 -12.14
C ALA A 243 -15.54 -16.76 -12.36
N SER A 244 -14.34 -16.23 -12.10
CA SER A 244 -14.01 -14.82 -12.30
C SER A 244 -13.02 -14.65 -13.45
N MET A 245 -13.23 -13.70 -14.36
CA MET A 245 -12.30 -13.42 -15.46
C MET A 245 -12.42 -11.96 -15.88
N GLY A 246 -11.28 -11.33 -16.22
CA GLY A 246 -11.25 -9.98 -16.77
C GLY A 246 -9.83 -9.54 -17.08
N ILE A 247 -9.68 -8.29 -17.54
CA ILE A 247 -8.39 -7.69 -17.89
C ILE A 247 -8.28 -6.33 -17.22
N ALA A 248 -7.24 -6.11 -16.41
CA ALA A 248 -6.96 -4.80 -15.82
C ALA A 248 -6.55 -3.82 -16.91
N THR A 249 -7.13 -2.62 -16.85
CA THR A 249 -6.98 -1.58 -17.90
C THR A 249 -5.94 -0.53 -17.58
N ASP A 250 -5.22 -0.68 -16.48
CA ASP A 250 -4.15 0.23 -16.07
C ASP A 250 -2.83 -0.07 -16.84
N ILE A 251 -2.25 0.96 -17.46
CA ILE A 251 -1.01 0.85 -18.25
C ILE A 251 0.22 0.59 -17.37
N ILE A 252 0.21 1.01 -16.10
CA ILE A 252 1.26 0.69 -15.12
C ILE A 252 1.19 -0.80 -14.76
N VAL A 253 0.01 -1.40 -14.68
CA VAL A 253 -0.13 -2.86 -14.44
C VAL A 253 0.46 -3.64 -15.60
N LEU A 254 0.17 -3.24 -16.85
CA LEU A 254 0.79 -3.81 -18.05
C LEU A 254 2.32 -3.60 -18.05
N GLY A 255 2.76 -2.37 -17.78
CA GLY A 255 4.17 -1.99 -17.72
C GLY A 255 4.94 -2.72 -16.62
N THR A 256 4.29 -3.03 -15.50
CA THR A 256 4.89 -3.84 -14.43
C THR A 256 5.27 -5.22 -14.96
N GLY A 257 4.42 -5.82 -15.81
CA GLY A 257 4.71 -7.06 -16.53
C GLY A 257 6.03 -7.02 -17.32
N PHE A 258 6.44 -5.87 -17.85
CA PHE A 258 7.69 -5.73 -18.61
C PHE A 258 8.96 -5.87 -17.76
N VAL A 259 8.86 -5.60 -16.45
CA VAL A 259 10.02 -5.49 -15.56
C VAL A 259 10.09 -6.66 -14.59
N VAL A 260 8.95 -7.18 -14.13
CA VAL A 260 8.92 -8.31 -13.20
C VAL A 260 9.46 -9.59 -13.86
N PRO A 261 10.10 -10.49 -13.09
CA PRO A 261 10.57 -11.76 -13.65
C PRO A 261 9.42 -12.56 -14.26
N PHE A 262 9.62 -13.10 -15.46
CA PHE A 262 8.56 -13.84 -16.18
C PHE A 262 8.00 -15.02 -15.37
N THR A 263 8.86 -15.76 -14.66
CA THR A 263 8.44 -16.85 -13.78
C THR A 263 7.49 -16.38 -12.69
N VAL A 264 7.73 -15.17 -12.15
CA VAL A 264 6.84 -14.56 -11.15
C VAL A 264 5.49 -14.24 -11.78
N ALA A 265 5.46 -13.60 -12.95
CA ALA A 265 4.21 -13.25 -13.64
C ALA A 265 3.36 -14.50 -13.98
N VAL A 266 4.01 -15.58 -14.44
CA VAL A 266 3.34 -16.86 -14.72
C VAL A 266 2.79 -17.48 -13.43
N SER A 267 3.60 -17.57 -12.36
CA SER A 267 3.14 -18.11 -11.08
C SER A 267 2.01 -17.29 -10.47
N GLN A 268 2.04 -15.95 -10.62
CA GLN A 268 0.96 -15.05 -10.19
C GLN A 268 -0.36 -15.36 -10.92
N PHE A 269 -0.32 -15.45 -12.25
CA PHE A 269 -1.50 -15.79 -13.03
C PHE A 269 -2.04 -17.18 -12.67
N ILE A 270 -1.17 -18.20 -12.57
CA ILE A 270 -1.57 -19.56 -12.20
C ILE A 270 -2.26 -19.58 -10.83
N GLY A 271 -1.71 -18.88 -9.83
CA GLY A 271 -2.34 -18.80 -8.50
C GLY A 271 -3.73 -18.18 -8.55
N SER A 272 -3.86 -17.03 -9.20
CA SER A 272 -5.13 -16.33 -9.33
C SER A 272 -6.16 -17.15 -10.13
N PHE A 273 -5.73 -17.78 -11.22
CA PHE A 273 -6.56 -18.62 -12.08
C PHE A 273 -7.09 -19.87 -11.35
N ILE A 274 -6.22 -20.58 -10.62
CA ILE A 274 -6.62 -21.76 -9.85
C ILE A 274 -7.66 -21.40 -8.78
N ILE A 275 -7.49 -20.28 -8.09
CA ILE A 275 -8.38 -19.89 -6.99
C ILE A 275 -9.70 -19.32 -7.53
N TYR A 276 -9.63 -18.32 -8.41
CA TYR A 276 -10.81 -17.51 -8.74
C TYR A 276 -11.52 -17.94 -10.03
N PHE A 277 -10.86 -18.64 -10.95
CA PHE A 277 -11.52 -19.19 -12.14
C PHE A 277 -11.98 -20.62 -11.88
N ILE A 278 -11.04 -21.53 -11.57
CA ILE A 278 -11.35 -22.95 -11.33
C ILE A 278 -11.97 -23.13 -9.94
N GLY A 279 -11.30 -22.63 -8.91
CA GLY A 279 -11.66 -22.88 -7.51
C GLY A 279 -13.04 -22.33 -7.19
N ASN A 280 -13.33 -21.08 -7.52
CA ASN A 280 -14.65 -20.51 -7.27
C ASN A 280 -15.77 -21.28 -7.99
N ASN A 281 -15.55 -21.74 -9.23
CA ASN A 281 -16.54 -22.55 -9.92
C ASN A 281 -16.81 -23.87 -9.20
N LEU A 282 -15.76 -24.55 -8.74
CA LEU A 282 -15.90 -25.74 -7.92
C LEU A 282 -16.63 -25.45 -6.60
N LEU A 283 -16.32 -24.33 -5.93
CA LEU A 283 -16.97 -23.97 -4.67
C LEU A 283 -18.47 -23.69 -4.85
N VAL A 284 -18.89 -23.09 -5.96
CA VAL A 284 -20.33 -22.92 -6.26
C VAL A 284 -20.98 -24.28 -6.49
N ASN A 285 -20.37 -25.13 -7.32
CA ASN A 285 -20.92 -26.47 -7.61
C ASN A 285 -20.99 -27.38 -6.38
N LEU A 286 -20.11 -27.16 -5.39
CA LEU A 286 -20.08 -27.88 -4.11
C LEU A 286 -20.92 -27.23 -3.01
N GLY A 287 -21.59 -26.09 -3.28
CA GLY A 287 -22.39 -25.36 -2.30
C GLY A 287 -21.57 -24.70 -1.18
N LEU A 288 -20.26 -24.53 -1.37
CA LEU A 288 -19.34 -23.92 -0.41
C LEU A 288 -19.24 -22.39 -0.58
N PHE A 289 -19.48 -21.87 -1.77
CA PHE A 289 -19.54 -20.43 -2.02
C PHE A 289 -20.95 -19.87 -1.74
N ARG A 290 -21.30 -19.73 -0.47
CA ARG A 290 -22.67 -19.46 0.01
C ARG A 290 -23.22 -18.10 -0.41
N ARG A 291 -22.36 -17.08 -0.50
CA ARG A 291 -22.77 -15.73 -0.86
C ARG A 291 -22.81 -15.48 -2.36
N TRP A 292 -22.51 -16.46 -3.21
CA TRP A 292 -22.54 -16.26 -4.66
C TRP A 292 -23.97 -16.16 -5.19
N THR A 293 -24.21 -15.19 -6.06
CA THR A 293 -25.46 -15.06 -6.83
C THR A 293 -25.14 -14.72 -8.29
N PRO A 294 -26.00 -15.12 -9.25
CA PRO A 294 -25.86 -14.69 -10.64
C PRO A 294 -25.83 -13.16 -10.76
N GLY A 295 -24.99 -12.65 -11.67
CA GLY A 295 -24.81 -11.22 -11.93
C GLY A 295 -23.75 -10.52 -11.08
N MET A 296 -23.05 -11.24 -10.18
CA MET A 296 -21.96 -10.67 -9.39
C MET A 296 -20.76 -10.28 -10.26
N ASN A 297 -20.33 -9.02 -10.14
CA ASN A 297 -19.12 -8.52 -10.78
C ASN A 297 -17.85 -9.07 -10.11
N ILE A 298 -16.70 -8.88 -10.75
CA ILE A 298 -15.40 -9.39 -10.27
C ILE A 298 -15.11 -8.95 -8.83
N SER A 299 -15.42 -7.70 -8.47
CA SER A 299 -15.19 -7.16 -7.12
C SER A 299 -15.98 -7.92 -6.04
N MET A 300 -17.24 -8.25 -6.32
CA MET A 300 -18.10 -9.01 -5.42
C MET A 300 -17.67 -10.48 -5.34
N VAL A 301 -17.39 -11.11 -6.49
CA VAL A 301 -16.91 -12.51 -6.53
C VAL A 301 -15.59 -12.64 -5.77
N TRP A 302 -14.66 -11.71 -5.96
CA TRP A 302 -13.36 -11.71 -5.29
C TRP A 302 -13.50 -11.53 -3.77
N SER A 303 -14.22 -10.50 -3.32
CA SER A 303 -14.38 -10.24 -1.89
C SER A 303 -15.16 -11.35 -1.17
N ASN A 304 -16.30 -11.78 -1.72
CA ASN A 304 -17.14 -12.80 -1.10
C ASN A 304 -16.47 -14.18 -1.08
N SER A 305 -15.75 -14.59 -2.14
CA SER A 305 -15.08 -15.90 -2.16
C SER A 305 -13.92 -15.99 -1.17
N ILE A 306 -13.17 -14.89 -0.95
CA ILE A 306 -12.14 -14.83 0.07
C ILE A 306 -12.74 -15.04 1.46
N LEU A 307 -13.85 -14.34 1.74
CA LEU A 307 -14.49 -14.38 3.05
C LEU A 307 -15.19 -15.71 3.33
N ASP A 308 -15.82 -16.31 2.31
CA ASP A 308 -16.56 -17.56 2.50
C ASP A 308 -15.63 -18.77 2.61
N PHE A 309 -14.45 -18.76 1.95
CA PHE A 309 -13.60 -19.95 1.88
C PHE A 309 -12.09 -19.66 1.83
N TRP A 310 -11.61 -18.80 0.93
CA TRP A 310 -10.18 -18.79 0.58
C TRP A 310 -9.25 -18.14 1.59
N ALA A 311 -9.74 -17.28 2.48
CA ALA A 311 -8.90 -16.51 3.39
C ALA A 311 -7.94 -17.40 4.22
N SER A 312 -8.43 -18.50 4.79
CA SER A 312 -7.58 -19.45 5.55
C SER A 312 -6.46 -20.06 4.69
N LEU A 313 -6.78 -20.46 3.46
CA LEU A 313 -5.81 -21.06 2.54
C LEU A 313 -4.75 -20.03 2.11
N ILE A 314 -5.18 -18.81 1.77
CA ILE A 314 -4.29 -17.70 1.39
C ILE A 314 -3.35 -17.35 2.54
N ILE A 315 -3.85 -17.31 3.77
CA ILE A 315 -3.01 -17.10 4.97
C ILE A 315 -1.98 -18.21 5.11
N GLY A 316 -2.39 -19.48 5.03
CA GLY A 316 -1.49 -20.63 5.13
C GLY A 316 -0.36 -20.60 4.08
N ILE A 317 -0.71 -20.36 2.81
CA ILE A 317 0.28 -20.28 1.72
C ILE A 317 1.17 -19.05 1.88
N GLY A 318 0.62 -17.91 2.32
CA GLY A 318 1.40 -16.70 2.61
C GLY A 318 2.45 -16.93 3.70
N ILE A 319 2.09 -17.62 4.78
CA ILE A 319 3.02 -18.03 5.85
C ILE A 319 4.08 -18.96 5.29
N ALA A 320 3.69 -19.98 4.51
CA ALA A 320 4.62 -20.92 3.89
C ALA A 320 5.61 -20.20 2.95
N ALA A 321 5.13 -19.31 2.09
CA ALA A 321 5.96 -18.53 1.18
C ALA A 321 6.96 -17.64 1.92
N GLY A 322 6.60 -17.21 3.12
CA GLY A 322 7.47 -16.44 3.99
C GLY A 322 8.51 -17.25 4.75
N ILE A 323 8.16 -18.47 5.21
CA ILE A 323 9.02 -19.33 6.02
C ILE A 323 9.94 -20.20 5.15
N ALA A 324 9.46 -20.68 3.99
CA ALA A 324 10.19 -21.61 3.12
C ALA A 324 11.62 -21.17 2.79
N PRO A 325 11.91 -19.88 2.53
CA PRO A 325 13.28 -19.46 2.25
C PRO A 325 14.21 -19.55 3.46
N PHE A 326 13.70 -19.42 4.68
CA PHE A 326 14.47 -19.60 5.92
C PHE A 326 14.74 -21.07 6.22
N LEU A 327 13.79 -21.95 5.89
CA LEU A 327 13.99 -23.40 5.99
C LEU A 327 15.03 -23.92 5.00
N LYS A 328 15.05 -23.36 3.78
CA LYS A 328 16.00 -23.74 2.73
C LYS A 328 17.43 -23.27 2.98
N HIS A 329 17.57 -22.14 3.68
CA HIS A 329 18.87 -21.50 3.92
C HIS A 329 18.94 -20.97 5.36
N PRO A 330 19.04 -21.87 6.35
CA PRO A 330 19.12 -21.47 7.76
C PRO A 330 20.35 -20.61 8.05
N GLU A 331 21.40 -20.71 7.22
CA GLU A 331 22.59 -19.87 7.31
C GLU A 331 22.24 -18.39 7.18
N TYR A 332 21.15 -18.03 6.49
CA TYR A 332 20.69 -16.64 6.35
C TYR A 332 20.26 -16.02 7.68
N ILE A 333 19.69 -16.78 8.60
CA ILE A 333 19.34 -16.25 9.93
C ILE A 333 20.65 -15.98 10.70
N SER A 334 21.58 -16.92 10.66
CA SER A 334 22.87 -16.79 11.35
C SER A 334 23.73 -15.65 10.76
N SER A 335 23.69 -15.46 9.45
CA SER A 335 24.40 -14.38 8.76
C SER A 335 23.69 -13.05 8.98
N THR A 336 22.36 -13.00 9.07
CA THR A 336 21.61 -11.79 9.43
C THR A 336 22.03 -11.30 10.82
N ILE A 337 22.09 -12.20 11.81
CA ILE A 337 22.50 -11.87 13.19
C ILE A 337 23.98 -11.43 13.23
N LYS A 338 24.88 -12.17 12.55
CA LYS A 338 26.30 -11.81 12.45
C LYS A 338 26.51 -10.47 11.72
N THR A 339 25.78 -10.22 10.64
CA THR A 339 25.92 -8.98 9.87
C THR A 339 25.31 -7.80 10.62
N LEU A 340 24.20 -8.00 11.36
CA LEU A 340 23.71 -7.04 12.35
C LEU A 340 24.75 -6.67 13.41
N SER A 341 25.56 -7.63 13.87
CA SER A 341 26.65 -7.30 14.81
C SER A 341 27.77 -6.49 14.15
N SER A 342 27.97 -6.64 12.83
CA SER A 342 28.99 -5.92 12.06
C SER A 342 28.55 -4.56 11.49
N LEU A 343 27.24 -4.29 11.52
CA LEU A 343 26.58 -3.11 10.92
C LEU A 343 27.16 -1.78 11.42
N SER A 344 27.74 -1.74 12.63
CA SER A 344 28.44 -0.57 13.18
C SER A 344 29.59 -0.06 12.30
N LYS A 345 30.32 -0.96 11.61
CA LYS A 345 31.45 -0.57 10.73
C LYS A 345 30.99 -0.03 9.37
N ILE A 346 29.90 -0.57 8.83
CA ILE A 346 29.31 -0.15 7.55
C ILE A 346 28.53 1.16 7.73
N SER A 347 27.79 1.28 8.85
CA SER A 347 26.99 2.46 9.22
C SER A 347 27.76 3.77 9.17
N LYS A 348 29.03 3.76 9.59
CA LYS A 348 29.91 4.95 9.51
C LYS A 348 30.18 5.44 8.08
N ARG A 349 30.12 4.57 7.08
CA ARG A 349 30.44 4.89 5.68
C ARG A 349 29.22 5.29 4.84
N THR A 350 28.04 4.84 5.23
CA THR A 350 26.81 4.91 4.41
C THR A 350 25.69 5.75 5.05
N GLY A 351 25.90 6.28 6.27
CA GLY A 351 24.88 7.04 7.00
C GLY A 351 23.74 6.19 7.55
N TYR A 352 23.96 4.87 7.68
CA TYR A 352 22.98 3.99 8.33
C TYR A 352 22.95 4.20 9.83
N LEU A 353 21.81 3.90 10.43
CA LEU A 353 21.69 3.78 11.89
C LEU A 353 22.41 2.51 12.36
N SER A 354 22.96 2.54 13.58
CA SER A 354 23.60 1.35 14.16
C SER A 354 22.58 0.23 14.40
N ALA A 355 23.00 -1.03 14.30
CA ALA A 355 22.11 -2.17 14.55
C ALA A 355 21.49 -2.12 15.96
N LYS A 356 22.26 -1.69 16.96
CA LYS A 356 21.77 -1.49 18.33
C LYS A 356 20.61 -0.48 18.33
N LEU A 357 20.77 0.67 17.66
CA LEU A 357 19.71 1.67 17.56
C LEU A 357 18.48 1.12 16.81
N LEU A 358 18.66 0.38 15.71
CA LEU A 358 17.55 -0.23 14.98
C LEU A 358 16.76 -1.22 15.84
N ILE A 359 17.45 -2.14 16.53
CA ILE A 359 16.81 -3.10 17.44
C ILE A 359 16.12 -2.36 18.59
N THR A 360 16.78 -1.36 19.20
CA THR A 360 16.19 -0.58 20.28
C THR A 360 14.95 0.19 19.83
N LEU A 361 14.98 0.84 18.66
CA LEU A 361 13.81 1.53 18.10
C LEU A 361 12.66 0.56 17.82
N TYR A 362 12.98 -0.64 17.32
CA TYR A 362 11.98 -1.67 17.08
C TYR A 362 11.33 -2.18 18.37
N LEU A 363 12.15 -2.58 19.35
CA LEU A 363 11.66 -3.08 20.62
C LEU A 363 10.93 -1.98 21.41
N ALA A 364 11.45 -0.74 21.42
CA ALA A 364 10.79 0.38 22.07
C ALA A 364 9.44 0.71 21.41
N GLY A 365 9.36 0.71 20.08
CA GLY A 365 8.11 0.94 19.36
C GLY A 365 7.09 -0.19 19.58
N SER A 366 7.51 -1.44 19.43
CA SER A 366 6.62 -2.61 19.55
C SER A 366 6.16 -2.85 20.98
N LEU A 367 7.08 -2.82 21.96
CA LEU A 367 6.72 -2.94 23.37
C LEU A 367 5.98 -1.69 23.87
N GLY A 368 6.31 -0.51 23.36
CA GLY A 368 5.57 0.72 23.64
C GLY A 368 4.10 0.64 23.18
N LEU A 369 3.84 0.03 22.02
CA LEU A 369 2.47 -0.22 21.54
C LEU A 369 1.74 -1.27 22.38
N ILE A 370 2.44 -2.30 22.86
CA ILE A 370 1.88 -3.27 23.81
C ILE A 370 1.53 -2.58 25.12
N LEU A 371 2.43 -1.77 25.68
CA LEU A 371 2.21 -1.01 26.90
C LEU A 371 1.00 -0.08 26.73
N LEU A 372 0.96 0.70 25.65
CA LEU A 372 -0.17 1.57 25.31
C LEU A 372 -1.47 0.76 25.23
N THR A 373 -1.47 -0.38 24.54
CA THR A 373 -2.65 -1.26 24.44
C THR A 373 -3.12 -1.77 25.79
N ILE A 374 -2.23 -2.24 26.67
CA ILE A 374 -2.60 -2.76 27.99
C ILE A 374 -3.11 -1.63 28.90
N THR A 375 -2.54 -0.43 28.79
CA THR A 375 -3.04 0.73 29.56
C THR A 375 -4.45 1.14 29.12
N LEU A 376 -4.75 1.03 27.81
CA LEU A 376 -6.06 1.37 27.26
C LEU A 376 -7.09 0.25 27.43
N VAL A 377 -6.63 -1.01 27.50
CA VAL A 377 -7.46 -2.21 27.62
C VAL A 377 -6.90 -3.15 28.71
N PRO A 378 -7.01 -2.79 30.01
CA PRO A 378 -6.40 -3.58 31.09
C PRO A 378 -6.96 -5.00 31.18
N GLY A 379 -8.22 -5.20 30.81
CA GLY A 379 -8.87 -6.52 30.79
C GLY A 379 -8.25 -7.52 29.80
N PHE A 380 -7.41 -7.05 28.87
CA PHE A 380 -6.72 -7.92 27.92
C PHE A 380 -5.39 -8.48 28.46
N LEU A 381 -4.97 -8.10 29.69
CA LEU A 381 -3.73 -8.54 30.31
C LEU A 381 -3.55 -10.08 30.35
N PRO A 382 -4.58 -10.91 30.64
CA PRO A 382 -4.45 -12.37 30.58
C PRO A 382 -4.06 -12.92 29.19
N TYR A 383 -4.30 -12.13 28.14
CA TYR A 383 -4.04 -12.48 26.75
C TYR A 383 -2.85 -11.73 26.16
N ILE A 384 -1.97 -11.15 27.00
CA ILE A 384 -0.78 -10.40 26.58
C ILE A 384 0.13 -11.18 25.63
N TRP A 385 0.17 -12.51 25.75
CA TRP A 385 0.95 -13.38 24.86
C TRP A 385 0.55 -13.21 23.39
N ILE A 386 -0.71 -12.86 23.08
CA ILE A 386 -1.17 -12.57 21.71
C ILE A 386 -0.56 -11.27 21.21
N LEU A 387 -0.48 -10.24 22.06
CA LEU A 387 0.16 -8.97 21.71
C LEU A 387 1.66 -9.15 21.47
N LEU A 388 2.31 -10.03 22.24
CA LEU A 388 3.71 -10.44 22.03
C LEU A 388 3.89 -11.26 20.75
N ILE A 389 2.92 -12.06 20.34
CA ILE A 389 3.00 -12.74 19.05
C ILE A 389 2.78 -11.75 17.90
N LEU A 390 1.78 -10.87 17.99
CA LEU A 390 1.40 -9.97 16.91
C LEU A 390 2.43 -8.86 16.68
N SER A 391 2.79 -8.11 17.72
CA SER A 391 3.59 -6.89 17.57
C SER A 391 5.10 -7.17 17.34
N PRO A 392 5.82 -7.89 18.23
CA PRO A 392 7.25 -8.12 18.02
C PRO A 392 7.61 -9.35 17.17
N ILE A 393 6.80 -10.41 17.13
CA ILE A 393 7.17 -11.64 16.38
C ILE A 393 6.62 -11.59 14.95
N TRP A 394 5.31 -11.50 14.84
CA TRP A 394 4.62 -11.57 13.55
C TRP A 394 4.96 -10.36 12.68
N ALA A 395 5.01 -9.16 13.23
CA ALA A 395 5.37 -7.99 12.44
C ALA A 395 6.82 -8.01 11.92
N PHE A 396 7.75 -8.61 12.68
CA PHE A 396 9.11 -8.85 12.23
C PHE A 396 9.11 -9.80 11.03
N LEU A 397 8.44 -10.96 11.17
CA LEU A 397 8.30 -11.95 10.10
C LEU A 397 7.61 -11.35 8.87
N SER A 398 6.45 -10.74 9.04
CA SER A 398 5.66 -10.17 7.94
C SER A 398 6.44 -9.09 7.19
N THR A 399 7.23 -8.26 7.90
CA THR A 399 8.07 -7.23 7.25
C THR A 399 9.20 -7.85 6.44
N LEU A 400 9.88 -8.88 6.97
CA LEU A 400 10.92 -9.59 6.22
C LEU A 400 10.37 -10.29 4.97
N ILE A 401 9.20 -10.94 5.08
CA ILE A 401 8.51 -11.60 3.98
C ILE A 401 8.14 -10.57 2.91
N SER A 402 7.52 -9.48 3.33
CA SER A 402 7.11 -8.38 2.46
C SER A 402 8.30 -7.73 1.74
N ALA A 403 9.41 -7.48 2.44
CA ALA A 403 10.60 -6.84 1.88
C ALA A 403 11.31 -7.75 0.87
N ARG A 404 11.39 -9.05 1.15
CA ARG A 404 11.93 -10.03 0.20
C ARG A 404 11.05 -10.16 -1.03
N SER A 405 9.73 -10.22 -0.84
CA SER A 405 8.76 -10.23 -1.94
C SER A 405 8.98 -9.01 -2.84
N LEU A 406 9.06 -7.80 -2.27
CA LEU A 406 9.39 -6.59 -3.03
C LEU A 406 10.71 -6.72 -3.80
N GLY A 407 11.73 -7.33 -3.18
CA GLY A 407 13.04 -7.56 -3.79
C GLY A 407 13.03 -8.51 -4.98
N LEU A 408 12.25 -9.59 -4.93
CA LEU A 408 12.21 -10.64 -5.96
C LEU A 408 11.12 -10.40 -7.01
N THR A 409 9.91 -10.08 -6.56
CA THR A 409 8.71 -10.00 -7.42
C THR A 409 8.36 -8.57 -7.80
N GLY A 410 8.84 -7.58 -7.05
CA GLY A 410 8.39 -6.19 -7.16
C GLY A 410 7.13 -5.87 -6.35
N TYR A 411 6.45 -6.87 -5.79
CA TYR A 411 5.19 -6.69 -5.08
C TYR A 411 5.30 -6.93 -3.59
N ASN A 412 4.51 -6.20 -2.81
CA ASN A 412 4.39 -6.40 -1.38
C ASN A 412 3.40 -7.55 -1.09
N LEU A 413 3.88 -8.61 -0.44
CA LEU A 413 3.02 -9.69 0.03
C LEU A 413 2.59 -9.41 1.47
N SER A 414 1.38 -8.87 1.62
CA SER A 414 0.73 -8.69 2.92
C SER A 414 -0.19 -9.88 3.21
N ILE A 415 -0.03 -10.48 4.38
CA ILE A 415 -0.85 -11.61 4.82
C ILE A 415 -2.03 -11.03 5.62
N PRO A 416 -3.27 -11.12 5.11
CA PRO A 416 -4.41 -10.45 5.70
C PRO A 416 -4.94 -11.20 6.94
N TYR A 417 -5.74 -10.51 7.74
CA TYR A 417 -6.59 -11.05 8.81
C TYR A 417 -5.88 -11.78 9.97
N VAL A 418 -4.54 -11.78 10.07
CA VAL A 418 -3.84 -12.48 11.17
C VAL A 418 -4.20 -11.91 12.53
N ARG A 419 -4.31 -10.58 12.64
CA ARG A 419 -4.74 -9.90 13.87
C ARG A 419 -6.19 -10.26 14.20
N GLU A 420 -7.09 -10.03 13.26
CA GLU A 420 -8.53 -10.22 13.41
C GLU A 420 -8.84 -11.68 13.79
N SER A 421 -8.12 -12.61 13.18
CA SER A 421 -8.20 -14.04 13.45
C SER A 421 -7.77 -14.40 14.86
N LEU A 422 -6.59 -13.96 15.31
CA LEU A 422 -6.10 -14.25 16.67
C LEU A 422 -7.00 -13.61 17.72
N LEU A 423 -7.50 -12.38 17.49
CA LEU A 423 -8.46 -11.73 18.38
C LEU A 423 -9.80 -12.46 18.41
N ALA A 424 -10.32 -12.92 17.27
CA ALA A 424 -11.58 -13.67 17.21
C ALA A 424 -11.50 -15.00 17.98
N LEU A 425 -10.34 -15.69 17.92
CA LEU A 425 -10.09 -16.93 18.66
C LEU A 425 -9.97 -16.73 20.18
N THR A 426 -9.76 -15.50 20.65
CA THR A 426 -9.73 -15.27 22.10
C THR A 426 -11.11 -15.41 22.73
N PRO A 427 -11.21 -15.85 23.99
CA PRO A 427 -12.44 -15.76 24.78
C PRO A 427 -12.84 -14.32 25.11
N TYR A 428 -11.99 -13.34 24.82
CA TYR A 428 -12.27 -11.94 25.09
C TYR A 428 -13.45 -11.44 24.25
N SER A 429 -14.43 -10.82 24.91
CA SER A 429 -15.72 -10.43 24.33
C SER A 429 -15.92 -8.92 24.22
N ASN A 430 -15.07 -8.11 24.87
CA ASN A 430 -15.18 -6.66 24.77
C ASN A 430 -14.67 -6.16 23.41
N VAL A 431 -15.25 -5.03 22.98
CA VAL A 431 -15.06 -4.42 21.67
C VAL A 431 -13.78 -3.56 21.62
N ASP A 432 -13.33 -3.06 22.76
CA ASP A 432 -12.19 -2.16 22.93
C ASP A 432 -10.87 -2.66 22.32
N ILE A 433 -10.54 -3.95 22.44
CA ILE A 433 -9.31 -4.52 21.87
C ILE A 433 -9.23 -4.40 20.33
N TRP A 434 -10.37 -4.41 19.65
CA TRP A 434 -10.44 -4.28 18.19
C TRP A 434 -10.03 -2.89 17.70
N PHE A 435 -10.03 -1.90 18.59
CA PHE A 435 -9.58 -0.55 18.32
C PHE A 435 -8.20 -0.24 18.92
N ALA A 436 -7.61 -1.16 19.69
CA ALA A 436 -6.30 -0.94 20.29
C ALA A 436 -5.19 -0.82 19.24
N PRO A 437 -4.16 0.01 19.48
CA PRO A 437 -3.04 0.18 18.57
C PRO A 437 -2.06 -1.00 18.66
N ILE A 438 -2.23 -2.00 17.80
CA ILE A 438 -1.40 -3.21 17.73
C ILE A 438 -0.53 -3.20 16.46
N TYR A 439 0.78 -3.43 16.60
CA TYR A 439 1.75 -3.37 15.50
C TYR A 439 1.63 -4.55 14.51
N VAL A 440 0.61 -4.58 13.66
CA VAL A 440 0.41 -5.65 12.67
C VAL A 440 -0.55 -5.20 11.56
N PRO A 441 -0.28 -5.51 10.27
CA PRO A 441 -1.23 -5.24 9.19
C PRO A 441 -2.64 -5.70 9.55
N SER A 442 -3.61 -4.79 9.41
CA SER A 442 -4.99 -5.04 9.77
C SER A 442 -5.91 -4.35 8.78
N SER A 443 -7.14 -4.87 8.68
CA SER A 443 -8.28 -4.40 7.91
C SER A 443 -9.33 -3.67 8.77
N ILE A 444 -9.13 -3.62 10.09
CA ILE A 444 -10.02 -2.97 11.07
C ILE A 444 -9.15 -2.32 12.15
N GLY A 445 -9.51 -1.14 12.67
CA GLY A 445 -8.92 -0.62 13.90
C GLY A 445 -8.76 0.88 13.93
N PHE A 446 -8.13 1.40 14.99
CA PHE A 446 -7.90 2.84 15.16
C PHE A 446 -6.66 3.35 14.45
N VAL A 447 -5.70 2.47 14.14
CA VAL A 447 -4.44 2.85 13.49
C VAL A 447 -4.11 1.83 12.41
N TRP A 448 -3.60 2.31 11.28
CA TRP A 448 -3.21 1.49 10.13
C TRP A 448 -1.69 1.35 10.04
N PRO A 449 -1.09 0.27 10.58
CA PRO A 449 0.32 -0.02 10.37
C PRO A 449 0.61 -0.17 8.88
N THR A 450 1.57 0.61 8.40
CA THR A 450 2.23 0.41 7.12
C THR A 450 3.46 -0.44 7.36
N GLY A 451 3.56 -1.67 6.84
CA GLY A 451 4.75 -2.50 7.05
C GLY A 451 6.04 -1.79 6.59
N GLY A 452 7.15 -1.95 7.33
CA GLY A 452 8.42 -1.29 7.06
C GLY A 452 9.12 -1.69 5.75
N ALA A 453 8.60 -2.68 5.03
CA ALA A 453 9.24 -3.32 3.88
C ALA A 453 9.59 -2.36 2.73
N SER A 454 8.84 -1.28 2.57
CA SER A 454 9.10 -0.26 1.54
C SER A 454 10.46 0.42 1.72
N TRP A 455 11.00 0.52 2.94
CA TRP A 455 12.32 1.08 3.20
C TRP A 455 13.45 0.27 2.53
N ALA A 456 13.25 -1.03 2.28
CA ALA A 456 14.20 -1.83 1.51
C ALA A 456 14.25 -1.38 0.05
N SER A 457 13.09 -1.10 -0.55
CA SER A 457 12.99 -0.49 -1.88
C SER A 457 13.62 0.90 -1.90
N THR A 458 13.32 1.74 -0.90
CA THR A 458 13.90 3.09 -0.75
C THR A 458 15.42 3.05 -0.71
N LEU A 459 16.00 2.12 0.06
CA LEU A 459 17.45 1.97 0.12
C LEU A 459 18.04 1.53 -1.22
N LYS A 460 17.38 0.62 -1.95
CA LYS A 460 17.83 0.26 -3.30
C LYS A 460 17.91 1.50 -4.19
N VAL A 461 16.92 2.39 -4.13
CA VAL A 461 16.95 3.65 -4.87
C VAL A 461 18.10 4.54 -4.39
N CYS A 462 18.36 4.66 -3.08
CA CYS A 462 19.53 5.37 -2.54
C CYS A 462 20.84 4.90 -3.19
N HIS A 463 21.05 3.59 -3.35
CA HIS A 463 22.25 3.05 -3.98
C HIS A 463 22.37 3.45 -5.45
N ILE A 464 21.25 3.44 -6.19
CA ILE A 464 21.23 3.81 -7.61
C ILE A 464 21.48 5.31 -7.77
N THR A 465 20.85 6.15 -6.95
CA THR A 465 20.95 7.61 -7.01
C THR A 465 22.13 8.18 -6.22
N ARG A 466 22.91 7.33 -5.53
CA ARG A 466 24.00 7.71 -4.61
C ARG A 466 23.57 8.72 -3.54
N THR A 467 22.32 8.62 -3.08
CA THR A 467 21.75 9.54 -2.09
C THR A 467 22.05 9.03 -0.69
N LYS A 468 22.56 9.90 0.19
CA LYS A 468 22.71 9.57 1.61
C LYS A 468 21.35 9.24 2.21
N LEU A 469 21.26 8.10 2.90
CA LEU A 469 20.05 7.71 3.62
C LEU A 469 19.64 8.78 4.66
N SER A 470 20.62 9.54 5.16
CA SER A 470 20.37 10.67 6.07
C SER A 470 19.53 11.78 5.49
N SER A 471 19.65 12.05 4.20
CA SER A 471 18.78 13.03 3.55
C SER A 471 17.34 12.53 3.50
N VAL A 472 17.16 11.23 3.24
CA VAL A 472 15.84 10.60 3.11
C VAL A 472 15.08 10.59 4.42
N TYR A 473 15.68 10.15 5.54
CA TYR A 473 14.95 10.15 6.81
C TYR A 473 14.68 11.56 7.33
N LYS A 474 15.58 12.54 7.13
CA LYS A 474 15.32 13.95 7.49
C LYS A 474 14.09 14.50 6.74
N ALA A 475 14.04 14.26 5.43
CA ALA A 475 12.93 14.65 4.59
C ALA A 475 11.62 13.96 4.99
N TRP A 476 11.67 12.66 5.27
CA TRP A 476 10.51 11.89 5.71
C TRP A 476 9.97 12.35 7.08
N ILE A 477 10.84 12.65 8.05
CA ILE A 477 10.44 13.20 9.36
C ILE A 477 9.78 14.57 9.17
N LEU A 478 10.43 15.48 8.44
CA LEU A 478 9.88 16.81 8.16
C LEU A 478 8.51 16.71 7.48
N ALA A 479 8.41 15.91 6.41
CA ALA A 479 7.19 15.72 5.66
C ALA A 479 6.07 15.11 6.50
N THR A 480 6.40 14.16 7.40
CA THR A 480 5.44 13.59 8.36
C THR A 480 4.88 14.66 9.29
N VAL A 481 5.75 15.50 9.88
CA VAL A 481 5.33 16.57 10.78
C VAL A 481 4.44 17.58 10.04
N LEU A 482 4.84 17.99 8.84
CA LEU A 482 4.04 18.89 8.00
C LEU A 482 2.67 18.28 7.65
N ALA A 483 2.65 17.01 7.22
CA ALA A 483 1.42 16.29 6.89
C ALA A 483 0.47 16.17 8.09
N TRP A 484 0.99 15.97 9.29
CA TRP A 484 0.15 15.85 10.48
C TRP A 484 -0.41 17.20 10.90
N ILE A 485 0.41 18.25 10.91
CA ILE A 485 -0.08 19.59 11.23
C ILE A 485 -1.14 20.02 10.22
N MET A 486 -0.85 19.93 8.92
CA MET A 486 -1.78 20.32 7.85
C MET A 486 -3.01 19.41 7.77
N GLY A 487 -2.83 18.10 7.93
CA GLY A 487 -3.90 17.12 7.91
C GLY A 487 -4.95 17.36 8.99
N LEU A 488 -4.55 17.79 10.19
CA LEU A 488 -5.49 18.15 11.25
C LEU A 488 -6.40 19.33 10.82
N PHE A 489 -5.81 20.38 10.24
CA PHE A 489 -6.57 21.54 9.74
C PHE A 489 -7.50 21.16 8.58
N TYR A 490 -7.01 20.41 7.59
CA TYR A 490 -7.82 20.09 6.41
C TYR A 490 -8.98 19.13 6.73
N VAL A 491 -8.76 18.14 7.59
CA VAL A 491 -9.85 17.23 8.00
C VAL A 491 -10.93 18.00 8.78
N ASP A 492 -10.53 18.93 9.67
CA ASP A 492 -11.47 19.79 10.38
C ASP A 492 -12.27 20.70 9.42
N ILE A 493 -11.60 21.36 8.48
CA ILE A 493 -12.24 22.22 7.47
C ILE A 493 -13.26 21.43 6.66
N PHE A 494 -12.88 20.26 6.13
CA PHE A 494 -13.81 19.43 5.35
C PHE A 494 -15.01 18.98 6.18
N TRP A 495 -14.79 18.57 7.43
CA TRP A 495 -15.90 18.14 8.28
C TRP A 495 -16.87 19.28 8.64
N LYS A 496 -16.37 20.51 8.78
CA LYS A 496 -17.19 21.72 8.96
C LYS A 496 -17.98 22.06 7.69
N LEU A 497 -17.33 22.02 6.53
CA LEU A 497 -17.94 22.34 5.23
C LEU A 497 -19.19 21.50 4.97
N ALA A 498 -19.10 20.18 5.16
CA ALA A 498 -20.24 19.27 5.02
C ALA A 498 -20.10 18.06 5.96
N PRO A 499 -21.21 17.46 6.41
CA PRO A 499 -21.13 16.26 7.24
C PRO A 499 -20.43 15.14 6.45
N ILE A 500 -19.64 14.32 7.15
CA ILE A 500 -19.01 13.12 6.57
C ILE A 500 -19.57 11.92 7.36
N PRO A 501 -20.29 10.98 6.70
CA PRO A 501 -20.60 10.90 5.27
C PRO A 501 -21.72 11.85 4.81
N SER A 502 -21.72 12.24 3.53
CA SER A 502 -22.82 12.99 2.88
C SER A 502 -22.75 12.92 1.36
N THR A 503 -23.77 13.45 0.66
CA THR A 503 -23.76 13.61 -0.81
C THR A 503 -22.66 14.53 -1.30
N PHE A 504 -22.11 15.39 -0.45
CA PHE A 504 -20.91 16.19 -0.77
C PHE A 504 -19.64 15.33 -0.81
N TYR A 505 -19.64 14.20 -0.09
CA TYR A 505 -18.57 13.19 -0.07
C TYR A 505 -19.09 11.81 -0.51
N PRO A 506 -19.50 11.63 -1.78
CA PRO A 506 -20.27 10.47 -2.24
C PRO A 506 -19.63 9.12 -1.93
N TRP A 507 -18.30 9.01 -2.05
CA TRP A 507 -17.59 7.76 -1.79
C TRP A 507 -17.82 7.24 -0.37
N THR A 508 -17.91 8.15 0.61
CA THR A 508 -18.17 7.77 2.00
C THR A 508 -19.57 7.21 2.20
N VAL A 509 -20.58 7.73 1.49
CA VAL A 509 -21.97 7.22 1.55
C VAL A 509 -22.05 5.78 1.06
N ILE A 510 -21.22 5.40 0.09
CA ILE A 510 -21.22 4.05 -0.49
C ILE A 510 -20.38 3.10 0.37
N THR A 511 -19.13 3.48 0.67
CA THR A 511 -18.14 2.54 1.22
C THR A 511 -18.14 2.43 2.74
N TRP A 512 -18.46 3.49 3.46
CA TRP A 512 -18.42 3.47 4.92
C TRP A 512 -19.45 2.50 5.51
N PRO A 513 -20.72 2.43 5.00
CA PRO A 513 -21.65 1.39 5.40
C PRO A 513 -21.11 -0.02 5.19
N VAL A 514 -20.52 -0.30 4.03
CA VAL A 514 -19.94 -1.61 3.69
C VAL A 514 -18.81 -1.97 4.66
N ASN A 515 -17.88 -1.03 4.91
CA ASN A 515 -16.78 -1.22 5.85
C ASN A 515 -17.29 -1.40 7.30
N ALA A 516 -18.41 -0.76 7.67
CA ALA A 516 -18.99 -0.89 9.00
C ALA A 516 -19.65 -2.26 9.19
N ILE A 517 -20.28 -2.81 8.15
CA ILE A 517 -20.76 -4.20 8.14
C ILE A 517 -19.58 -5.16 8.34
N TYR A 518 -18.49 -4.98 7.59
CA TYR A 518 -17.28 -5.80 7.76
C TYR A 518 -16.69 -5.70 9.16
N THR A 519 -16.59 -4.48 9.70
CA THR A 519 -16.11 -4.22 11.05
C THR A 519 -17.00 -4.91 12.09
N GLY A 520 -18.32 -4.75 11.98
CA GLY A 520 -19.30 -5.35 12.88
C GLY A 520 -19.23 -6.88 12.86
N LEU A 521 -19.15 -7.49 11.68
CA LEU A 521 -19.07 -8.94 11.53
C LEU A 521 -17.81 -9.57 12.17
N TRP A 522 -16.66 -8.88 12.09
CA TRP A 522 -15.43 -9.34 12.75
C TRP A 522 -15.50 -9.17 14.27
N ILE A 523 -15.92 -7.99 14.74
CA ILE A 523 -16.03 -7.70 16.19
C ILE A 523 -17.03 -8.64 16.86
N THR A 524 -18.16 -8.93 16.20
CA THR A 524 -19.18 -9.88 16.68
C THR A 524 -18.84 -11.35 16.41
N LYS A 525 -17.70 -11.62 15.77
CA LYS A 525 -17.20 -12.97 15.41
C LYS A 525 -18.14 -13.77 14.49
N GLN A 526 -19.08 -13.11 13.82
CA GLN A 526 -20.03 -13.74 12.88
C GLN A 526 -19.39 -14.18 11.56
N ILE A 527 -18.22 -13.62 11.22
CA ILE A 527 -17.51 -13.92 9.96
C ILE A 527 -16.69 -15.23 9.99
N PHE A 528 -16.50 -15.87 11.16
CA PHE A 528 -15.54 -16.97 11.43
C PHE A 528 -14.79 -17.56 10.20
N VAL A 529 -13.77 -16.82 9.76
CA VAL A 529 -12.98 -17.03 8.52
C VAL A 529 -11.84 -18.04 8.69
N LEU A 530 -11.52 -18.46 9.92
CA LEU A 530 -10.47 -19.44 10.19
C LEU A 530 -11.00 -20.87 10.20
N ASN A 531 -10.93 -21.51 9.04
CA ASN A 531 -10.95 -22.95 8.95
C ASN A 531 -9.52 -23.47 9.20
N SER A 532 -9.26 -23.96 10.41
CA SER A 532 -7.94 -24.47 10.82
C SER A 532 -7.41 -25.54 9.87
N TRP A 533 -8.28 -26.36 9.30
CA TRP A 533 -7.90 -27.35 8.31
C TRP A 533 -7.41 -26.70 7.01
N LEU A 534 -8.14 -25.72 6.46
CA LEU A 534 -7.70 -25.00 5.25
C LEU A 534 -6.41 -24.22 5.47
N LEU A 535 -6.19 -23.68 6.67
CA LEU A 535 -4.92 -23.03 7.03
C LEU A 535 -3.76 -24.03 6.99
N ILE A 536 -3.92 -25.20 7.61
CA ILE A 536 -2.91 -26.26 7.62
C ILE A 536 -2.66 -26.77 6.20
N VAL A 537 -3.72 -26.99 5.41
CA VAL A 537 -3.61 -27.36 3.99
C VAL A 537 -2.86 -26.30 3.20
N GLY A 538 -3.12 -25.01 3.46
CA GLY A 538 -2.40 -23.91 2.81
C GLY A 538 -0.92 -23.87 3.20
N LEU A 539 -0.62 -24.07 4.48
CA LEU A 539 0.75 -24.08 4.99
C LEU A 539 1.55 -25.26 4.40
N ILE A 540 1.03 -26.48 4.53
CA ILE A 540 1.67 -27.69 4.00
C ILE A 540 1.75 -27.61 2.48
N GLY A 541 0.66 -27.21 1.81
CA GLY A 541 0.61 -27.03 0.37
C GLY A 541 1.66 -26.03 -0.12
N GLY A 542 1.81 -24.88 0.54
CA GLY A 542 2.85 -23.90 0.22
C GLY A 542 4.28 -24.45 0.43
N ILE A 543 4.51 -25.21 1.50
CA ILE A 543 5.81 -25.87 1.73
C ILE A 543 6.10 -26.91 0.64
N VAL A 544 5.11 -27.70 0.25
CA VAL A 544 5.22 -28.68 -0.85
C VAL A 544 5.46 -27.97 -2.18
N LEU A 545 4.75 -26.89 -2.48
CA LEU A 545 4.98 -26.07 -3.67
C LEU A 545 6.39 -25.48 -3.68
N SER A 546 6.98 -25.21 -2.52
CA SER A 546 8.39 -24.79 -2.42
C SER A 546 9.37 -25.86 -2.93
N LEU A 547 8.99 -27.15 -2.93
CA LEU A 547 9.82 -28.23 -3.49
C LEU A 547 9.90 -28.16 -5.02
N LEU A 548 8.93 -27.53 -5.70
CA LEU A 548 9.00 -27.33 -7.15
C LEU A 548 10.21 -26.47 -7.54
N GLU A 549 10.56 -25.49 -6.70
CA GLU A 549 11.77 -24.68 -6.87
C GLU A 549 13.05 -25.53 -6.69
N PHE A 550 13.02 -26.55 -5.81
CA PHE A 550 14.13 -27.49 -5.63
C PHE A 550 14.32 -28.40 -6.84
N LEU A 551 13.21 -28.84 -7.45
CA LEU A 551 13.21 -29.62 -8.69
C LEU A 551 13.60 -28.79 -9.93
N LYS A 552 14.03 -27.53 -9.74
CA LYS A 552 14.43 -26.59 -10.81
C LYS A 552 13.31 -26.33 -11.83
N ILE A 553 12.05 -26.56 -11.44
CA ILE A 553 10.90 -26.16 -12.23
C ILE A 553 10.81 -24.62 -12.14
N PRO A 554 10.62 -23.90 -13.26
CA PRO A 554 10.50 -22.44 -13.24
C PRO A 554 9.17 -22.05 -12.60
N PHE A 555 9.15 -22.04 -11.27
CA PHE A 555 8.03 -21.66 -10.41
C PHE A 555 8.52 -20.66 -9.36
N SER A 556 7.66 -19.72 -8.98
CA SER A 556 7.92 -18.79 -7.87
C SER A 556 6.82 -18.94 -6.84
N LEU A 557 7.17 -19.45 -5.65
CA LEU A 557 6.22 -19.56 -4.55
C LEU A 557 5.70 -18.19 -4.10
N LEU A 558 6.58 -17.18 -4.06
CA LEU A 558 6.19 -15.79 -3.76
C LEU A 558 5.27 -15.20 -4.84
N GLY A 559 5.55 -15.47 -6.11
CA GLY A 559 4.66 -15.09 -7.21
C GLY A 559 3.29 -15.75 -7.08
N PHE A 560 3.26 -17.04 -6.80
CA PHE A 560 2.02 -17.78 -6.58
C PHE A 560 1.22 -17.27 -5.37
N ALA A 561 1.89 -17.06 -4.23
CA ALA A 561 1.28 -16.53 -3.01
C ALA A 561 0.69 -15.11 -3.23
N PHE A 562 1.35 -14.27 -4.03
CA PHE A 562 0.77 -12.99 -4.44
C PHE A 562 -0.43 -13.18 -5.37
N GLY A 563 -0.33 -14.12 -6.32
CA GLY A 563 -1.38 -14.45 -7.28
C GLY A 563 -2.69 -14.88 -6.64
N ILE A 564 -2.64 -15.79 -5.66
CA ILE A 564 -3.84 -16.28 -4.95
C ILE A 564 -4.51 -15.19 -4.09
N ALA A 565 -3.83 -14.08 -3.81
CA ALA A 565 -4.35 -12.94 -3.06
C ALA A 565 -4.78 -11.78 -3.97
N THR A 566 -4.57 -11.91 -5.29
CA THR A 566 -4.78 -10.83 -6.27
C THR A 566 -5.86 -11.25 -7.27
N PRO A 567 -6.83 -10.38 -7.60
CA PRO A 567 -7.87 -10.73 -8.56
C PRO A 567 -7.29 -11.00 -9.96
N ILE A 568 -7.96 -11.87 -10.73
CA ILE A 568 -7.50 -12.35 -12.04
C ILE A 568 -7.16 -11.22 -13.03
N PRO A 569 -7.96 -10.13 -13.15
CA PRO A 569 -7.65 -9.07 -14.11
C PRO A 569 -6.25 -8.51 -13.99
N THR A 570 -5.78 -8.29 -12.76
CA THR A 570 -4.45 -7.75 -12.52
C THR A 570 -3.37 -8.75 -12.91
N THR A 571 -3.49 -10.01 -12.49
CA THR A 571 -2.45 -11.02 -12.77
C THR A 571 -2.39 -11.40 -14.25
N LEU A 572 -3.54 -11.40 -14.94
CA LEU A 572 -3.61 -11.63 -16.38
C LEU A 572 -2.97 -10.48 -17.16
N THR A 573 -3.24 -9.22 -16.81
CA THR A 573 -2.59 -8.07 -17.47
C THR A 573 -1.08 -8.05 -17.22
N VAL A 574 -0.62 -8.41 -16.02
CA VAL A 574 0.81 -8.56 -15.73
C VAL A 574 1.44 -9.67 -16.57
N LEU A 575 0.77 -10.82 -16.71
CA LEU A 575 1.23 -11.90 -17.58
C LEU A 575 1.26 -11.47 -19.04
N ALA A 576 0.23 -10.78 -19.53
CA ALA A 576 0.20 -10.24 -20.89
C ALA A 576 1.38 -9.28 -21.12
N GLY A 577 1.63 -8.38 -20.17
CA GLY A 577 2.80 -7.51 -20.16
C GLY A 577 4.10 -8.31 -20.22
N ALA A 578 4.27 -9.31 -19.36
CA ALA A 578 5.46 -10.15 -19.32
C ALA A 578 5.69 -10.93 -20.63
N ILE A 579 4.63 -11.42 -21.27
CA ILE A 579 4.70 -12.08 -22.58
C ILE A 579 5.13 -11.09 -23.67
N ILE A 580 4.48 -9.92 -23.73
CA ILE A 580 4.79 -8.86 -24.69
C ILE A 580 6.23 -8.39 -24.53
N GLY A 581 6.65 -8.08 -23.30
CA GLY A 581 7.97 -7.59 -22.97
C GLY A 581 9.07 -8.65 -23.13
N ARG A 582 8.79 -9.95 -22.97
CA ARG A 582 9.81 -11.00 -23.11
C ARG A 582 9.95 -11.50 -24.54
N TYR A 583 8.85 -11.64 -25.28
CA TYR A 583 8.85 -12.37 -26.56
C TYR A 583 8.53 -11.51 -27.78
N PHE A 584 7.71 -10.46 -27.65
CA PHE A 584 7.27 -9.67 -28.81
C PHE A 584 8.16 -8.45 -29.02
N ILE A 585 8.27 -7.58 -28.02
CA ILE A 585 9.05 -6.33 -28.13
C ILE A 585 10.52 -6.59 -28.49
N PRO A 586 11.25 -7.52 -27.83
CA PRO A 586 12.66 -7.74 -28.15
C PRO A 586 12.92 -8.26 -29.56
N LYS A 587 11.91 -8.84 -30.23
CA LYS A 587 12.01 -9.25 -31.64
C LYS A 587 11.89 -8.09 -32.61
N ILE A 588 11.19 -7.02 -32.22
CA ILE A 588 10.93 -5.84 -33.07
C ILE A 588 12.06 -4.83 -32.94
N ILE A 589 12.47 -4.50 -31.70
CA ILE A 589 13.42 -3.41 -31.42
C ILE A 589 14.80 -3.88 -30.94
N GLY A 590 15.00 -5.20 -30.79
CA GLY A 590 16.24 -5.80 -30.32
C GLY A 590 16.31 -6.00 -28.80
N ARG A 591 17.00 -7.07 -28.38
CA ARG A 591 17.11 -7.48 -26.97
C ARG A 591 17.94 -6.52 -26.12
N ASP A 592 19.05 -6.04 -26.65
CA ASP A 592 19.95 -5.15 -25.90
C ASP A 592 19.30 -3.80 -25.64
N PHE A 593 18.63 -3.27 -26.66
CA PHE A 593 17.83 -2.06 -26.55
C PHE A 593 16.74 -2.22 -25.48
N TRP A 594 15.95 -3.28 -25.55
CA TRP A 594 14.85 -3.49 -24.62
C TRP A 594 15.33 -3.65 -23.17
N ASN A 595 16.39 -4.43 -22.94
CA ASN A 595 16.94 -4.60 -21.60
C ASN A 595 17.50 -3.30 -21.02
N LYS A 596 18.05 -2.42 -21.87
CA LYS A 596 18.57 -1.09 -21.45
C LYS A 596 17.43 -0.12 -21.09
N TYR A 597 16.36 -0.09 -21.88
CA TYR A 597 15.34 0.98 -21.80
C TYR A 597 13.99 0.56 -21.19
N LYS A 598 13.72 -0.73 -20.93
CA LYS A 598 12.42 -1.18 -20.39
C LYS A 598 12.01 -0.47 -19.10
N SER A 599 12.93 -0.30 -18.15
CA SER A 599 12.64 0.38 -16.88
C SER A 599 12.42 1.89 -17.06
N VAL A 600 13.06 2.49 -18.08
CA VAL A 600 12.86 3.89 -18.48
C VAL A 600 11.48 4.08 -19.10
N ILE A 601 11.05 3.15 -19.97
CA ILE A 601 9.73 3.17 -20.60
C ILE A 601 8.62 3.05 -19.56
N VAL A 602 8.73 2.09 -18.64
CA VAL A 602 7.73 1.90 -17.57
C VAL A 602 7.73 3.09 -16.59
N GLY A 603 8.90 3.66 -16.31
CA GLY A 603 9.01 4.91 -15.55
C GLY A 603 8.34 6.08 -16.27
N GLY A 604 8.45 6.15 -17.60
CA GLY A 604 7.74 7.09 -18.44
C GLY A 604 6.22 6.94 -18.33
N PHE A 605 5.68 5.72 -18.45
CA PHE A 605 4.24 5.47 -18.26
C PHE A 605 3.75 5.98 -16.90
N ALA A 606 4.45 5.62 -15.81
CA ALA A 606 4.07 6.05 -14.46
C ALA A 606 4.13 7.58 -14.29
N PHE A 607 5.13 8.23 -14.91
CA PHE A 607 5.28 9.68 -14.87
C PHE A 607 4.18 10.39 -15.67
N GLY A 608 3.89 9.94 -16.89
CA GLY A 608 2.84 10.48 -17.74
C GLY A 608 1.45 10.32 -17.13
N GLU A 609 1.15 9.13 -16.61
CA GLU A 609 -0.08 8.85 -15.88
C GLU A 609 -0.22 9.77 -14.67
N GLY A 610 0.81 9.84 -13.82
CA GLY A 610 0.78 10.64 -12.59
C GLY A 610 0.51 12.12 -12.84
N ILE A 611 1.08 12.69 -13.91
CA ILE A 611 0.83 14.09 -14.30
C ILE A 611 -0.62 14.27 -14.76
N ILE A 612 -1.07 13.45 -15.72
CA ILE A 612 -2.40 13.62 -16.31
C ILE A 612 -3.51 13.37 -15.31
N VAL A 613 -3.42 12.28 -14.54
CA VAL A 613 -4.38 11.98 -13.46
C VAL A 613 -4.37 13.10 -12.43
N GLY A 614 -3.19 13.59 -12.04
CA GLY A 614 -3.05 14.71 -11.11
C GLY A 614 -3.72 15.99 -11.60
N VAL A 615 -3.44 16.41 -12.84
CA VAL A 615 -4.03 17.62 -13.44
C VAL A 615 -5.54 17.48 -13.63
N GLY A 616 -6.00 16.35 -14.17
CA GLY A 616 -7.43 16.11 -14.40
C GLY A 616 -8.24 16.17 -13.10
N ILE A 617 -7.67 15.69 -12.00
CA ILE A 617 -8.31 15.77 -10.70
C ILE A 617 -8.26 17.18 -10.13
N LEU A 618 -7.13 17.88 -10.22
CA LEU A 618 -7.07 19.30 -9.81
C LEU A 618 -8.15 20.14 -10.52
N ILE A 619 -8.35 19.93 -11.82
CA ILE A 619 -9.42 20.57 -12.59
C ILE A 619 -10.80 20.17 -12.05
N MET A 620 -11.05 18.87 -11.87
CA MET A 620 -12.32 18.38 -11.32
C MET A 620 -12.64 19.02 -9.97
N LEU A 621 -11.65 19.13 -9.09
CA LEU A 621 -11.80 19.74 -7.78
C LEU A 621 -12.09 21.23 -7.86
N ILE A 622 -11.36 21.98 -8.70
CA ILE A 622 -11.60 23.42 -8.88
C ILE A 622 -13.04 23.64 -9.36
N VAL A 623 -13.47 22.90 -10.37
CA VAL A 623 -14.82 23.05 -10.94
C VAL A 623 -15.88 22.68 -9.91
N LYS A 624 -15.77 21.52 -9.24
CA LYS A 624 -16.75 21.13 -8.23
C LYS A 624 -16.77 22.08 -7.02
N SER A 625 -15.61 22.61 -6.61
CA SER A 625 -15.51 23.59 -5.53
C SER A 625 -16.20 24.91 -5.88
N MET A 626 -16.10 25.37 -7.13
CA MET A 626 -16.79 26.57 -7.62
C MET A 626 -18.32 26.40 -7.62
N TRP A 627 -18.80 25.22 -7.99
CA TRP A 627 -20.25 24.92 -8.02
C TRP A 627 -20.85 24.75 -6.62
N THR A 628 -20.02 24.53 -5.60
CA THR A 628 -20.43 24.38 -4.21
C THR A 628 -20.33 25.67 -3.39
N MET A 629 -19.93 26.80 -4.00
CA MET A 629 -20.08 28.08 -3.32
C MET A 629 -21.58 28.41 -3.22
N PRO A 630 -22.10 28.69 -2.00
CA PRO A 630 -23.48 29.09 -1.85
C PRO A 630 -23.64 30.47 -2.48
N TYR A 631 -24.42 30.55 -3.55
CA TYR A 631 -25.15 31.77 -3.89
C TYR A 631 -26.53 31.66 -3.27
#